data_AF-A0A917WRY0-F1
#
_entry.id   AF-A0A917WRY0-F1
#
_cell.length_a   1.000
_cell.length_b   1.000
_cell.length_c   1.000
_cell.angle_alpha   90.00
_cell.angle_beta   90.00
_cell.angle_gamma   90.00
#
_symmetry.space_group_name_H-M   'P 1'
#
loop_
_entity.id
_entity.type
_entity.pdbx_description
1 polymer ?
#
loop_
_entity_poly.entity_id
_entity_poly.type
_entity_poly.pdbx_seq_one_letter_code
_entity_poly.pdbx_strand_id
1 'polypeptide(L)'
;MNELIMAFVLCIFVLTILMTSRYFYLLDIKLQARKIMKRLDINIAELNYSFEQISYFYTLPSNITALKSARKENILIEYDYDSILFQQLKGIKIYVEQQDKHDLLLAYLTINDFRLPSLDVLMEEEKIDENSYLKISIYKLIHPVTIKQIKDEVYKQILIGRYDVMDDAMNEKIV
;
A
#
# COMPACT_ATOMS: atom_id res chain seq x y z
N MET A 1 -4.63 -37.89 28.97
CA MET A 1 -4.46 -36.54 29.58
C MET A 1 -3.23 -35.82 29.03
N ASN A 2 -2.04 -36.44 29.01
CA ASN A 2 -0.82 -35.80 28.47
C ASN A 2 -0.90 -35.46 26.98
N GLU A 3 -1.54 -36.29 26.17
CA GLU A 3 -1.72 -36.04 24.72
C GLU A 3 -2.58 -34.79 24.45
N LEU A 4 -3.61 -34.56 25.26
CA LEU A 4 -4.50 -33.40 25.14
C LEU A 4 -3.79 -32.12 25.56
N ILE A 5 -2.95 -32.18 26.60
CA ILE A 5 -2.09 -31.06 27.02
C ILE A 5 -1.06 -30.74 25.93
N MET A 6 -0.42 -31.75 25.35
CA MET A 6 0.52 -31.57 24.22
C MET A 6 -0.15 -30.91 23.02
N ALA A 7 -1.34 -31.37 22.63
CA ALA A 7 -2.11 -30.77 21.54
C ALA A 7 -2.47 -29.31 21.82
N PHE A 8 -2.88 -29.00 23.06
CA PHE A 8 -3.21 -27.63 23.46
C PHE A 8 -1.99 -26.70 23.42
N VAL A 9 -0.84 -27.15 23.94
CA VAL A 9 0.41 -26.38 23.89
C VAL A 9 0.83 -26.13 22.44
N LEU A 10 0.72 -27.14 21.57
CA LEU A 10 1.03 -26.99 20.14
C LEU A 10 0.13 -25.94 19.48
N CYS A 11 -1.18 -25.96 19.76
CA CYS A 11 -2.12 -24.97 19.23
C CYS A 11 -1.76 -23.54 19.67
N ILE A 12 -1.45 -23.34 20.96
CA ILE A 12 -1.03 -22.02 21.47
C ILE A 12 0.28 -21.58 20.80
N PHE A 13 1.23 -22.49 20.65
CA PHE A 13 2.51 -22.20 20.02
C PHE A 13 2.33 -21.74 18.56
N VAL A 14 1.56 -22.49 17.78
CA VAL A 14 1.25 -22.13 16.38
C VAL A 14 0.52 -20.79 16.31
N LEU A 15 -0.49 -20.56 17.17
CA LEU A 15 -1.24 -19.30 17.20
C LEU A 15 -0.32 -18.11 17.53
N THR A 16 0.62 -18.30 18.45
CA THR A 16 1.59 -17.26 18.83
C THR A 16 2.50 -16.93 17.65
N ILE A 17 3.00 -17.93 16.91
CA ILE A 17 3.80 -17.70 15.70
C ILE A 17 2.99 -16.94 14.66
N LEU A 18 1.74 -17.35 14.41
CA LEU A 18 0.88 -16.70 13.44
C LEU A 18 0.65 -15.22 13.76
N MET A 19 0.31 -14.90 15.01
CA MET A 19 0.04 -13.52 15.44
C MET A 19 1.31 -12.64 15.47
N THR A 20 2.47 -13.20 15.80
CA THR A 20 3.70 -12.42 15.97
C THR A 20 4.54 -12.32 14.70
N SER A 21 4.40 -13.26 13.75
CA SER A 21 5.20 -13.31 12.52
C SER A 21 5.20 -12.00 11.73
N ARG A 22 4.01 -11.42 11.52
CA ARG A 22 3.84 -10.14 10.81
C ARG A 22 4.53 -8.98 11.53
N TYR A 23 4.40 -8.93 12.85
CA TYR A 23 5.02 -7.88 13.66
C TYR A 23 6.53 -7.94 13.56
N PHE A 24 7.12 -9.12 13.75
CA PHE A 24 8.58 -9.30 13.67
C PHE A 24 9.11 -9.09 12.24
N TYR A 25 8.37 -9.48 11.21
CA TYR A 25 8.71 -9.17 9.82
C TYR A 25 8.82 -7.66 9.58
N LEU A 26 7.78 -6.89 9.93
CA LEU A 26 7.80 -5.43 9.72
C LEU A 26 8.88 -4.75 10.59
N LEU A 27 9.13 -5.27 11.80
CA LEU A 27 10.20 -4.80 12.66
C LEU A 27 11.57 -5.02 12.00
N ASP A 28 11.84 -6.22 11.47
CA ASP A 28 13.08 -6.53 10.77
C ASP A 28 13.28 -5.61 9.55
N ILE A 29 12.26 -5.48 8.69
CA ILE A 29 12.29 -4.57 7.54
C ILE A 29 12.65 -3.15 7.98
N LYS A 30 11.98 -2.63 9.01
CA LYS A 30 12.21 -1.28 9.54
C LYS A 30 13.63 -1.11 10.07
N LEU A 31 14.15 -2.08 10.82
CA LEU A 31 15.50 -2.00 11.38
C LEU A 31 16.57 -2.06 10.28
N GLN A 32 16.42 -2.98 9.32
CA GLN A 32 17.36 -3.11 8.23
C GLN A 32 17.33 -1.90 7.29
N ALA A 33 16.15 -1.45 6.89
CA ALA A 33 16.01 -0.25 6.07
C ALA A 33 16.65 0.97 6.74
N ARG A 34 16.42 1.18 8.04
CA ARG A 34 17.06 2.27 8.80
C ARG A 34 18.58 2.18 8.83
N LYS A 35 19.12 0.97 9.01
CA LYS A 35 20.57 0.74 8.99
C LYS A 35 21.16 1.10 7.63
N ILE A 36 20.51 0.68 6.54
CA ILE A 36 20.96 0.95 5.17
C ILE A 36 20.87 2.44 4.87
N MET A 37 19.73 3.07 5.16
CA MET A 37 19.54 4.51 4.94
C MET A 37 20.52 5.37 5.74
N LYS A 38 20.83 5.00 7.00
CA LYS A 38 21.84 5.70 7.80
C LYS A 38 23.23 5.62 7.18
N ARG A 39 23.59 4.49 6.56
CA ARG A 39 24.87 4.33 5.86
C ARG A 39 24.94 5.23 4.61
N LEU A 40 23.81 5.51 3.99
CA LEU A 40 23.69 6.25 2.73
C LEU A 40 23.28 7.72 2.93
N ASP A 41 23.11 8.16 4.19
CA ASP A 41 22.60 9.49 4.57
C ASP A 41 21.26 9.87 3.92
N ILE A 42 20.35 8.89 3.87
CA ILE A 42 19.02 9.03 3.26
C ILE A 42 17.96 9.23 4.34
N ASN A 43 17.07 10.20 4.13
CA ASN A 43 15.85 10.35 4.91
C ASN A 43 14.65 9.68 4.21
N ILE A 44 14.01 8.71 4.87
CA ILE A 44 12.83 8.00 4.35
C ILE A 44 11.69 8.96 3.95
N ALA A 45 11.52 10.07 4.66
CA ALA A 45 10.44 11.01 4.38
C ALA A 45 10.66 11.77 3.07
N GLU A 46 11.93 12.00 2.71
CA GLU A 46 12.36 12.78 1.55
C GLU A 46 12.48 11.93 0.27
N LEU A 47 12.47 10.60 0.40
CA LEU A 47 12.44 9.72 -0.75
C LEU A 47 11.17 9.96 -1.58
N ASN A 48 11.36 10.45 -2.80
CA ASN A 48 10.30 10.60 -3.79
C ASN A 48 9.92 9.21 -4.35
N TYR A 49 8.65 9.06 -4.68
CA TYR A 49 8.11 7.86 -5.31
C TYR A 49 7.09 8.25 -6.38
N SER A 50 6.88 7.36 -7.35
CA SER A 50 5.90 7.58 -8.42
C SER A 50 4.53 7.03 -8.04
N PHE A 51 3.48 7.79 -8.35
CA PHE A 51 2.08 7.36 -8.23
C PHE A 51 1.53 6.76 -9.52
N GLU A 52 2.26 6.87 -10.63
CA GLU A 52 1.80 6.48 -11.96
C GLU A 52 1.51 4.98 -12.08
N GLN A 53 2.13 4.16 -11.22
CA GLN A 53 2.02 2.71 -11.28
C GLN A 53 0.89 2.15 -10.41
N ILE A 54 0.06 3.00 -9.83
CA ILE A 54 -1.17 2.56 -9.16
C ILE A 54 -2.14 2.03 -10.22
N SER A 55 -2.47 0.74 -10.14
CA SER A 55 -3.39 0.08 -11.07
C SER A 55 -4.84 0.26 -10.60
N TYR A 56 -5.61 1.08 -11.31
CA TYR A 56 -7.03 1.30 -11.03
C TYR A 56 -7.90 0.24 -11.72
N PHE A 57 -8.84 -0.36 -10.98
CA PHE A 57 -9.77 -1.36 -11.52
C PHE A 57 -10.97 -0.75 -12.24
N TYR A 58 -11.19 0.54 -12.05
CA TYR A 58 -12.26 1.30 -12.69
C TYR A 58 -11.65 2.48 -13.44
N THR A 59 -12.20 2.77 -14.61
CA THR A 59 -11.92 4.03 -15.29
C THR A 59 -12.36 5.18 -14.40
N LEU A 60 -11.47 6.12 -14.15
CA LEU A 60 -11.76 7.37 -13.48
C LEU A 60 -11.86 8.45 -14.56
N PRO A 61 -12.95 9.22 -14.63
CA PRO A 61 -14.16 9.15 -13.79
C PRO A 61 -15.01 7.89 -13.95
N SER A 62 -15.69 7.53 -12.86
CA SER A 62 -16.65 6.43 -12.84
C SER A 62 -18.06 6.89 -12.47
N ASN A 63 -19.06 6.23 -13.04
CA ASN A 63 -20.46 6.42 -12.68
C ASN A 63 -20.86 5.73 -11.36
N ILE A 64 -19.94 5.01 -10.71
CA ILE A 64 -20.20 4.33 -9.45
C ILE A 64 -20.49 5.36 -8.36
N THR A 65 -21.69 5.27 -7.76
CA THR A 65 -22.17 6.20 -6.73
C THR A 65 -21.18 6.37 -5.58
N ALA A 66 -20.54 5.27 -5.14
CA ALA A 66 -19.53 5.32 -4.09
C ALA A 66 -18.34 6.23 -4.44
N LEU A 67 -17.89 6.26 -5.69
CA LEU A 67 -16.80 7.13 -6.14
C LEU A 67 -17.25 8.59 -6.30
N LYS A 68 -18.54 8.84 -6.56
CA LYS A 68 -19.11 10.20 -6.64
C LYS A 68 -19.35 10.85 -5.28
N SER A 69 -19.65 10.06 -4.24
CA SER A 69 -19.89 10.58 -2.89
C SER A 69 -18.69 10.41 -1.94
N ALA A 70 -17.65 9.67 -2.35
CA ALA A 70 -16.46 9.44 -1.54
C ALA A 70 -15.85 10.74 -1.02
N ARG A 71 -15.58 10.77 0.29
CA ARG A 71 -14.66 11.72 0.91
C ARG A 71 -13.29 11.06 1.04
N LYS A 72 -12.28 11.89 1.30
CA LYS A 72 -10.92 11.41 1.52
C LYS A 72 -10.84 10.44 2.69
N GLU A 73 -11.64 10.67 3.73
CA GLU A 73 -11.73 9.78 4.90
C GLU A 73 -12.21 8.37 4.53
N ASN A 74 -13.02 8.22 3.49
CA ASN A 74 -13.55 6.91 3.04
C ASN A 74 -12.51 6.09 2.27
N ILE A 75 -11.31 6.62 2.01
CA ILE A 75 -10.24 5.87 1.35
C ILE A 75 -9.53 5.00 2.40
N LEU A 76 -9.68 3.70 2.25
CA LEU A 76 -9.06 2.69 3.10
C LEU A 76 -7.88 2.06 2.37
N ILE A 77 -6.81 1.77 3.11
CA ILE A 77 -5.62 1.11 2.57
C ILE A 77 -5.39 -0.14 3.39
N GLU A 78 -5.41 -1.29 2.73
CA GLU A 78 -5.08 -2.58 3.33
C GLU A 78 -3.77 -3.11 2.78
N TYR A 79 -2.95 -3.66 3.68
CA TYR A 79 -1.68 -4.28 3.32
C TYR A 79 -1.94 -5.71 2.82
N ASP A 80 -1.46 -6.01 1.62
CA ASP A 80 -1.61 -7.32 1.00
C ASP A 80 -0.37 -8.18 1.25
N TYR A 81 -0.57 -9.33 1.89
CA TYR A 81 0.50 -10.29 2.22
C TYR A 81 0.32 -11.58 1.44
N ASP A 82 1.44 -12.21 1.07
CA ASP A 82 1.47 -13.42 0.25
C ASP A 82 1.00 -14.69 0.95
N SER A 83 1.20 -14.76 2.27
CA SER A 83 1.04 -15.97 3.06
C SER A 83 0.60 -15.64 4.48
N ILE A 84 0.00 -16.62 5.16
CA ILE A 84 -0.38 -16.51 6.58
C ILE A 84 0.84 -16.77 7.49
N LEU A 85 1.73 -17.67 7.06
CA LEU A 85 3.02 -17.98 7.68
C LEU A 85 4.14 -17.35 6.84
N PHE A 86 5.12 -16.71 7.49
CA PHE A 86 6.23 -16.02 6.80
C PHE A 86 5.77 -14.91 5.85
N GLN A 87 4.83 -14.09 6.32
CA GLN A 87 4.16 -13.05 5.53
C GLN A 87 5.17 -12.08 4.91
N GLN A 88 5.09 -11.90 3.59
CA GLN A 88 5.79 -10.86 2.85
C GLN A 88 4.79 -9.86 2.28
N LEU A 89 5.09 -8.57 2.43
CA LEU A 89 4.25 -7.51 1.88
C LEU A 89 4.36 -7.52 0.35
N LYS A 90 3.27 -7.83 -0.34
CA LYS A 90 3.17 -7.80 -1.80
C LYS A 90 2.75 -6.46 -2.37
N GLY A 91 2.06 -5.66 -1.56
CA GLY A 91 1.54 -4.38 -2.00
C GLY A 91 0.48 -3.84 -1.08
N ILE A 92 -0.30 -2.91 -1.61
CA ILE A 92 -1.46 -2.36 -0.93
C ILE A 92 -2.70 -2.41 -1.82
N LYS A 93 -3.83 -2.73 -1.19
CA LYS A 93 -5.16 -2.61 -1.78
C LYS A 93 -5.77 -1.30 -1.29
N ILE A 94 -6.33 -0.55 -2.23
CA ILE A 94 -6.95 0.74 -1.96
C ILE A 94 -8.44 0.57 -2.17
N TYR A 95 -9.21 0.81 -1.11
CA TYR A 95 -10.65 0.66 -1.09
C TYR A 95 -11.34 2.00 -0.88
N VAL A 96 -12.60 2.07 -1.31
CA VAL A 96 -13.52 3.15 -0.98
C VAL A 96 -14.67 2.56 -0.17
N GLU A 97 -14.80 3.03 1.07
CA GLU A 97 -15.83 2.61 2.01
C GLU A 97 -17.23 2.94 1.49
N GLN A 98 -18.18 2.02 1.69
CA GLN A 98 -19.58 2.19 1.35
C GLN A 98 -20.45 2.05 2.60
N GLN A 99 -21.40 2.97 2.81
CA GLN A 99 -22.23 2.97 4.02
C GLN A 99 -23.08 1.70 4.20
N ASP A 100 -23.53 1.08 3.10
CA ASP A 100 -24.51 -0.03 3.13
C ASP A 100 -24.07 -1.28 2.33
N LYS A 101 -22.79 -1.37 1.94
CA LYS A 101 -22.27 -2.41 1.03
C LYS A 101 -20.83 -2.74 1.36
N HIS A 102 -20.32 -3.81 0.74
CA HIS A 102 -18.90 -4.13 0.78
C HIS A 102 -18.07 -2.99 0.19
N ASP A 103 -16.92 -2.75 0.80
CA ASP A 103 -15.94 -1.78 0.34
C ASP A 103 -15.53 -2.05 -1.10
N LEU A 104 -15.45 -0.98 -1.89
CA LEU A 104 -15.10 -1.07 -3.30
C LEU A 104 -13.59 -1.10 -3.45
N LEU A 105 -13.02 -2.20 -3.94
CA LEU A 105 -11.61 -2.26 -4.31
C LEU A 105 -11.36 -1.36 -5.52
N LEU A 106 -10.82 -0.17 -5.29
CA LEU A 106 -10.61 0.84 -6.31
C LEU A 106 -9.30 0.62 -7.08
N ALA A 107 -8.23 0.35 -6.36
CA ALA A 107 -6.90 0.25 -6.95
C ALA A 107 -5.98 -0.70 -6.19
N TYR A 108 -4.89 -1.10 -6.85
CA TYR A 108 -3.83 -1.91 -6.29
C TYR A 108 -2.47 -1.33 -6.66
N LEU A 109 -1.54 -1.35 -5.70
CA LEU A 109 -0.14 -0.97 -5.91
C LEU A 109 0.73 -2.12 -5.43
N THR A 110 1.39 -2.81 -6.36
CA THR A 110 2.34 -3.85 -6.00
C THR A 110 3.61 -3.22 -5.43
N ILE A 111 4.35 -3.97 -4.61
CA ILE A 111 5.64 -3.52 -4.09
C ILE A 111 6.69 -3.40 -5.21
N ASN A 112 6.58 -4.19 -6.27
CA ASN A 112 7.50 -4.18 -7.41
C ASN A 112 7.28 -2.93 -8.27
N ASP A 113 6.04 -2.45 -8.32
CA ASP A 113 5.64 -1.22 -8.99
C ASP A 113 5.84 0.03 -8.09
N PHE A 114 6.26 -0.17 -6.85
CA PHE A 114 6.59 0.93 -5.96
C PHE A 114 8.02 1.42 -6.22
N ARG A 115 8.16 2.27 -7.26
CA ARG A 115 9.46 2.78 -7.71
C ARG A 115 9.93 3.99 -6.91
N LEU A 116 11.22 3.98 -6.58
CA LEU A 116 11.91 5.04 -5.85
C LEU A 116 13.09 5.50 -6.70
N PRO A 117 12.93 6.57 -7.53
CA PRO A 117 13.95 6.97 -8.51
C PRO A 117 15.35 7.17 -7.92
N SER A 118 15.44 7.72 -6.72
CA SER A 118 16.72 7.89 -6.02
C SER A 118 17.36 6.56 -5.61
N LEU A 119 16.57 5.52 -5.35
CA LEU A 119 17.08 4.18 -5.10
C LEU A 119 17.43 3.45 -6.41
N ASP A 120 16.69 3.71 -7.50
CA ASP A 120 17.03 3.16 -8.83
C ASP A 120 18.47 3.57 -9.19
N VAL A 121 18.83 4.85 -9.03
CA VAL A 121 20.19 5.35 -9.24
C VAL A 121 21.20 4.65 -8.33
N LEU A 122 20.90 4.48 -7.04
CA LEU A 122 21.83 3.83 -6.09
C LEU A 122 22.03 2.34 -6.39
N MET A 123 21.03 1.69 -6.97
CA MET A 123 21.12 0.29 -7.39
C MET A 123 21.95 0.16 -8.67
N GLU A 124 21.77 1.07 -9.65
CA GLU A 124 22.61 1.16 -10.84
C GLU A 124 24.08 1.45 -10.51
N GLU A 125 24.33 2.27 -9.48
CA GLU A 125 25.67 2.55 -8.94
C GLU A 125 26.22 1.45 -8.02
N GLU A 126 25.53 0.31 -7.88
CA GLU A 126 25.90 -0.83 -7.02
C GLU A 126 26.09 -0.47 -5.53
N LYS A 127 25.53 0.66 -5.07
CA LYS A 127 25.58 1.09 -3.65
C LYS A 127 24.58 0.33 -2.78
N ILE A 128 23.56 -0.25 -3.39
CA ILE A 128 22.56 -1.14 -2.79
C ILE A 128 22.27 -2.32 -3.72
N ASP A 129 21.88 -3.45 -3.13
CA ASP A 129 21.37 -4.61 -3.86
C ASP A 129 19.83 -4.60 -3.93
N GLU A 130 19.24 -5.50 -4.73
CA GLU A 130 17.78 -5.64 -4.85
C GLU A 130 17.08 -5.86 -3.50
N ASN A 131 17.71 -6.63 -2.60
CA ASN A 131 17.15 -6.90 -1.27
C ASN A 131 17.09 -5.62 -0.41
N SER A 132 18.14 -4.79 -0.46
CA SER A 132 18.18 -3.50 0.20
C SER A 132 17.16 -2.54 -0.40
N TYR A 133 17.05 -2.51 -1.74
CA TYR A 133 16.03 -1.74 -2.46
C TYR A 133 14.63 -2.13 -1.96
N LEU A 134 14.29 -3.42 -1.98
CA LEU A 134 12.99 -3.93 -1.57
C LEU A 134 12.66 -3.58 -0.12
N LYS A 135 13.62 -3.73 0.80
CA LYS A 135 13.45 -3.37 2.23
C LYS A 135 13.12 -1.89 2.41
N ILE A 136 13.83 -1.00 1.70
CA ILE A 136 13.57 0.44 1.79
C ILE A 136 12.21 0.76 1.15
N SER A 137 11.89 0.16 0.00
CA SER A 137 10.59 0.30 -0.65
C SER A 137 9.44 -0.10 0.25
N ILE A 138 9.53 -1.26 0.91
CA ILE A 138 8.50 -1.71 1.87
C ILE A 138 8.41 -0.73 3.04
N TYR A 139 9.55 -0.33 3.61
CA TYR A 139 9.57 0.60 4.73
C TYR A 139 8.97 1.97 4.37
N LYS A 140 9.21 2.45 3.15
CA LYS A 140 8.62 3.68 2.62
C LYS A 140 7.13 3.52 2.40
N LEU A 141 6.69 2.41 1.80
CA LEU A 141 5.27 2.13 1.51
C LEU A 141 4.41 2.14 2.78
N ILE A 142 4.90 1.52 3.87
CA ILE A 142 4.20 1.48 5.16
C ILE A 142 4.38 2.75 6.01
N HIS A 143 5.19 3.71 5.55
CA HIS A 143 5.46 4.93 6.31
C HIS A 143 4.19 5.80 6.35
N PRO A 144 3.79 6.35 7.52
CA PRO A 144 2.53 7.09 7.65
C PRO A 144 2.39 8.28 6.69
N VAL A 145 3.50 8.96 6.40
CA VAL A 145 3.53 10.07 5.44
C VAL A 145 3.20 9.59 4.03
N THR A 146 3.77 8.46 3.60
CA THR A 146 3.51 7.85 2.29
C THR A 146 2.07 7.40 2.18
N ILE A 147 1.53 6.74 3.20
CA ILE A 147 0.13 6.31 3.25
C ILE A 147 -0.81 7.51 3.10
N LYS A 148 -0.53 8.62 3.81
CA LYS A 148 -1.28 9.86 3.64
C LYS A 148 -1.19 10.35 2.20
N GLN A 149 0.01 10.48 1.65
CA GLN A 149 0.23 10.93 0.28
C GLN A 149 -0.48 10.05 -0.77
N ILE A 150 -0.51 8.73 -0.59
CA ILE A 150 -1.28 7.81 -1.46
C ILE A 150 -2.78 8.09 -1.37
N LYS A 151 -3.34 8.28 -0.16
CA LYS A 151 -4.75 8.65 -0.02
C LYS A 151 -5.06 9.99 -0.69
N ASP A 152 -4.16 10.97 -0.54
CA ASP A 152 -4.30 12.29 -1.14
C ASP A 152 -4.35 12.21 -2.67
N GLU A 153 -3.43 11.44 -3.27
CA GLU A 153 -3.36 11.29 -4.72
C GLU A 153 -4.57 10.51 -5.27
N VAL A 154 -4.93 9.38 -4.65
CA VAL A 154 -6.12 8.60 -5.06
C VAL A 154 -7.38 9.48 -4.98
N TYR A 155 -7.52 10.27 -3.91
CA TYR A 155 -8.65 11.19 -3.78
C TYR A 155 -8.67 12.23 -4.90
N LYS A 156 -7.50 12.80 -5.23
CA LYS A 156 -7.36 13.75 -6.32
C LYS A 156 -7.74 13.13 -7.66
N GLN A 157 -7.35 11.88 -7.94
CA GLN A 157 -7.71 11.16 -9.17
C GLN A 157 -9.22 10.92 -9.26
N ILE A 158 -9.88 10.57 -8.13
CA ILE A 158 -11.34 10.48 -8.06
C ILE A 158 -11.98 11.83 -8.39
N LEU A 159 -11.45 12.94 -7.85
CA LEU A 159 -11.99 14.28 -8.07
C LEU A 159 -11.78 14.80 -9.49
N ILE A 160 -10.58 14.65 -10.08
CA ILE A 160 -10.30 15.07 -11.46
C ILE A 160 -11.30 14.43 -12.41
N GLY A 161 -11.52 13.11 -12.25
CA GLY A 161 -12.56 12.46 -13.02
C GLY A 161 -13.93 13.14 -12.85
N ARG A 162 -14.32 13.55 -11.63
CA ARG A 162 -15.64 14.20 -11.44
C ARG A 162 -15.79 15.50 -12.24
N TYR A 163 -14.72 16.25 -12.46
CA TYR A 163 -14.78 17.52 -13.19
C TYR A 163 -14.88 17.31 -14.70
N ASP A 164 -14.18 16.33 -15.26
CA ASP A 164 -14.27 16.01 -16.69
C ASP A 164 -15.71 15.59 -17.10
N VAL A 165 -16.43 14.84 -16.25
CA VAL A 165 -17.83 14.46 -16.53
C VAL A 165 -18.79 15.65 -16.48
N MET A 166 -18.50 16.67 -15.67
CA MET A 166 -19.39 17.83 -15.52
C MET A 166 -19.33 18.77 -16.73
N ASP A 167 -18.15 18.94 -17.34
CA ASP A 167 -17.99 19.73 -18.57
C ASP A 167 -18.66 19.04 -19.77
N ASP A 168 -18.55 17.72 -19.89
CA ASP A 168 -19.21 16.96 -20.95
C ASP A 168 -20.76 16.99 -20.82
N ALA A 169 -21.28 16.86 -19.60
CA ALA A 169 -22.73 16.95 -19.34
C ALA A 169 -23.31 18.36 -19.55
N MET A 170 -22.46 19.40 -19.50
CA MET A 170 -22.87 20.78 -19.82
C MET A 170 -22.87 21.02 -21.34
N ASN A 171 -21.96 20.39 -22.08
CA ASN A 171 -21.92 20.47 -23.55
C ASN A 171 -23.04 19.67 -24.24
N GLU A 172 -23.51 18.56 -23.67
CA GLU A 172 -24.66 17.81 -24.23
C GLU A 172 -26.01 18.55 -24.10
N LYS A 173 -26.13 19.54 -23.20
CA LYS A 173 -27.37 20.32 -23.03
C LYS A 173 -27.48 21.53 -23.96
N ILE A 174 -26.46 21.80 -24.77
CA ILE A 174 -26.38 22.96 -25.66
C ILE A 174 -26.59 22.56 -27.14
N VAL A 175 -26.85 21.28 -27.43
CA VAL A 175 -27.18 20.79 -28.78
C VAL A 175 -28.66 20.46 -28.93
#